data_AF-A0A7C2MUP7-F1
#
_entry.id   AF-A0A7C2MUP7-F1
#
_cell.length_a   1.000
_cell.length_b   1.000
_cell.length_c   1.000
_cell.angle_alpha   90.00
_cell.angle_beta   90.00
_cell.angle_gamma   90.00
#
_symmetry.space_group_name_H-M   'P 1'
#
loop_
_entity.id
_entity.type
_entity.pdbx_description
1 polymer ?
#
loop_
_entity_poly.entity_id
_entity_poly.type
_entity_poly.pdbx_seq_one_letter_code
_entity_poly.pdbx_strand_id
1 'polypeptide(L)'
;MKASDLETMLQVIGETAEKILINSFRKALGIYYALWGFYMLITSMIYSVFYILGIRDPIITLTPSLAILIVFIYITMFKIFTGDMINRMTRVLKTFRIHDTRASRRSSRIFYFVLAILASLFIYVSIVSGEQQLYYIAMSIYVAPIIVRHYRILYSSPRIIEPKHYDIIAMVTLVSLVFAPLISILYYVFVIAWFYASIMSLLEVIENE
;
A
#
# COMPACT_ATOMS: atom_id res chain seq x y z
N MET A 1 40.61 24.76 5.04
CA MET A 1 39.66 23.73 5.49
C MET A 1 40.42 22.42 5.50
N LYS A 2 40.54 21.73 6.64
CA LYS A 2 41.29 20.46 6.68
C LYS A 2 40.45 19.37 6.03
N ALA A 3 41.11 18.36 5.45
CA ALA A 3 40.41 17.21 4.85
C ALA A 3 39.50 16.50 5.86
N SER A 4 39.89 16.48 7.15
CA SER A 4 39.06 15.95 8.24
C SER A 4 37.73 16.70 8.38
N ASP A 5 37.74 18.03 8.30
CA ASP A 5 36.53 18.85 8.49
C ASP A 5 35.52 18.61 7.35
N LEU A 6 36.03 18.34 6.14
CA LEU A 6 35.20 18.00 4.98
C LEU A 6 34.57 16.61 5.13
N GLU A 7 35.32 15.62 5.62
CA GLU A 7 34.84 14.26 5.84
C GLU A 7 33.74 14.21 6.91
N THR A 8 33.93 14.91 8.03
CA THR A 8 32.90 15.02 9.08
C THR A 8 31.65 15.73 8.57
N MET A 9 31.78 16.81 7.78
CA MET A 9 30.63 17.49 7.18
C MET A 9 29.86 16.57 6.22
N LEU A 10 30.57 15.82 5.38
CA LEU A 10 29.93 14.87 4.45
C LEU A 10 29.20 13.75 5.19
N GLN A 11 29.77 13.26 6.28
CA GLN A 11 29.14 12.26 7.13
C GLN A 11 27.83 12.78 7.75
N VAL A 12 27.86 13.97 8.38
CA VAL A 12 26.67 14.58 9.00
C VAL A 12 25.57 14.86 7.97
N ILE A 13 25.94 15.33 6.77
CA ILE A 13 24.98 15.54 5.68
C ILE A 13 24.37 14.21 5.23
N GLY A 14 25.18 13.16 5.14
CA GLY A 14 24.72 11.80 4.79
C GLY A 14 23.70 11.26 5.80
N GLU A 15 24.05 11.30 7.08
CA GLU A 15 23.18 10.84 8.18
C GLU A 15 21.87 11.64 8.24
N THR A 16 21.94 12.96 8.06
CA THR A 16 20.75 13.83 8.04
C THR A 16 19.85 13.51 6.85
N ALA A 17 20.43 13.30 5.66
CA ALA A 17 19.68 12.95 4.46
C ALA A 17 19.01 11.58 4.56
N GLU A 18 19.70 10.61 5.18
CA GLU A 18 19.16 9.28 5.46
C GLU A 18 17.97 9.35 6.42
N LYS A 19 18.09 10.09 7.53
CA LYS A 19 17.00 10.29 8.51
C LYS A 19 15.76 10.90 7.85
N ILE A 20 15.93 11.93 7.02
CA ILE A 20 14.83 12.58 6.28
C ILE A 20 14.15 11.59 5.33
N LEU A 21 14.93 10.74 4.65
CA LEU A 21 14.39 9.72 3.75
C LEU A 21 13.58 8.68 4.52
N ILE A 22 14.12 8.12 5.60
CA ILE A 22 13.44 7.14 6.45
C ILE A 22 12.12 7.71 6.96
N ASN A 23 12.12 8.91 7.53
CA ASN A 23 10.92 9.57 8.05
C ASN A 23 9.87 9.80 6.94
N SER A 24 10.31 10.23 5.75
CA SER A 24 9.42 10.41 4.60
C SER A 24 8.76 9.10 4.17
N PHE A 25 9.52 8.01 4.18
CA PHE A 25 9.04 6.68 3.83
C PHE A 25 8.06 6.12 4.87
N ARG A 26 8.39 6.26 6.15
CA ARG A 26 7.51 5.86 7.26
C ARG A 26 6.21 6.64 7.29
N LYS A 27 6.26 7.93 7.01
CA LYS A 27 5.06 8.75 6.83
C LYS A 27 4.18 8.24 5.68
N ALA A 28 4.79 7.91 4.54
CA ALA A 28 4.07 7.41 3.38
C ALA A 28 3.45 6.02 3.62
N LEU A 29 4.17 5.10 4.26
CA LEU A 29 3.65 3.79 4.67
C LEU A 29 2.52 3.95 5.69
N GLY A 30 2.68 4.84 6.67
CA GLY A 30 1.64 5.14 7.65
C GLY A 30 0.33 5.63 7.01
N ILE A 31 0.44 6.58 6.07
CA ILE A 31 -0.71 7.08 5.29
C ILE A 31 -1.29 5.97 4.40
N TYR A 32 -0.45 5.15 3.78
CA TYR A 32 -0.88 4.03 2.96
C TYR A 32 -1.73 3.04 3.78
N TYR A 33 -1.26 2.63 4.96
CA TYR A 33 -1.98 1.70 5.82
C TYR A 33 -3.31 2.29 6.30
N ALA A 34 -3.34 3.56 6.73
CA ALA A 34 -4.58 4.24 7.10
C ALA A 34 -5.57 4.29 5.94
N LEU A 35 -5.11 4.64 4.74
CA LEU A 35 -5.95 4.78 3.56
C LEU A 35 -6.70 3.48 3.27
N TRP A 36 -6.01 2.34 3.24
CA TRP A 36 -6.68 1.05 3.00
C TRP A 36 -7.52 0.57 4.19
N GLY A 37 -7.16 0.93 5.43
CA GLY A 37 -8.02 0.72 6.60
C GLY A 37 -9.35 1.47 6.48
N PHE A 38 -9.31 2.75 6.11
CA PHE A 38 -10.50 3.58 5.87
C PHE A 38 -11.34 3.08 4.69
N TYR A 39 -10.71 2.61 3.60
CA TYR A 39 -11.43 1.99 2.48
C TYR A 39 -12.35 0.85 2.96
N MET A 40 -11.81 -0.05 3.78
CA MET A 40 -12.57 -1.19 4.31
C MET A 40 -13.68 -0.75 5.26
N LEU A 41 -13.44 0.27 6.09
CA LEU A 41 -14.48 0.83 6.96
C LEU A 41 -15.61 1.47 6.15
N ILE A 42 -15.28 2.31 5.16
CA ILE A 42 -16.28 3.00 4.33
C ILE A 42 -17.13 1.99 3.55
N THR A 43 -16.50 0.99 2.94
CA THR A 43 -17.23 -0.05 2.19
C THR A 43 -18.12 -0.90 3.11
N SER A 44 -17.66 -1.21 4.33
CA SER A 44 -18.48 -1.89 5.34
C SER A 44 -19.67 -1.04 5.80
N MET A 45 -19.49 0.28 5.97
CA MET A 45 -20.57 1.19 6.31
C MET A 45 -21.61 1.27 5.20
N ILE A 46 -21.18 1.38 3.94
CA ILE A 46 -22.08 1.38 2.77
C ILE A 46 -22.90 0.09 2.71
N TYR A 47 -22.24 -1.06 2.87
CA TYR A 47 -22.93 -2.35 2.89
C TYR A 47 -23.96 -2.43 4.02
N SER A 48 -23.60 -1.94 5.21
CA SER A 48 -24.51 -1.91 6.37
C SER A 48 -25.72 -1.02 6.12
N VAL A 49 -25.54 0.15 5.50
CA VAL A 49 -26.64 1.05 5.11
C VAL A 49 -27.59 0.37 4.13
N PHE A 50 -27.06 -0.25 3.06
CA PHE A 50 -27.91 -0.98 2.11
C PHE A 50 -28.65 -2.15 2.75
N TYR A 51 -27.98 -2.88 3.65
CA TYR A 51 -28.59 -3.96 4.40
C TYR A 51 -29.78 -3.47 5.24
N ILE A 52 -29.62 -2.35 5.98
CA ILE A 52 -30.69 -1.73 6.78
C ILE A 52 -31.85 -1.26 5.90
N LEU A 53 -31.55 -0.73 4.71
CA LEU A 53 -32.55 -0.29 3.72
C LEU A 53 -33.22 -1.47 2.98
N GLY A 54 -32.85 -2.71 3.26
CA GLY A 54 -33.41 -3.91 2.61
C GLY A 54 -32.94 -4.11 1.16
N ILE A 55 -31.93 -3.36 0.70
CA ILE A 55 -31.38 -3.47 -0.64
C ILE A 55 -30.38 -4.64 -0.66
N ARG A 56 -30.76 -5.73 -1.34
CA ARG A 56 -29.96 -6.97 -1.41
C ARG A 56 -29.39 -7.27 -2.80
N ASP A 57 -29.69 -6.41 -3.77
CA ASP A 57 -29.15 -6.57 -5.12
C ASP A 57 -27.62 -6.41 -5.09
N PRO A 58 -26.84 -7.43 -5.49
CA PRO A 58 -25.38 -7.40 -5.45
C PRO A 58 -24.79 -6.31 -6.37
N ILE A 59 -25.45 -5.99 -7.49
CA ILE A 59 -25.00 -4.94 -8.42
C ILE A 59 -25.11 -3.59 -7.72
N ILE A 60 -26.26 -3.31 -7.12
CA ILE A 60 -26.52 -2.02 -6.44
C ILE A 60 -25.60 -1.88 -5.22
N THR A 61 -25.41 -2.95 -4.46
CA THR A 61 -24.62 -2.91 -3.22
C THR A 61 -23.11 -2.84 -3.45
N LEU A 62 -22.57 -3.45 -4.52
CA LEU A 62 -21.13 -3.51 -4.78
C LEU A 62 -20.62 -2.36 -5.66
N THR A 63 -21.46 -1.76 -6.50
CA THR A 63 -21.05 -0.69 -7.43
C THR A 63 -20.41 0.51 -6.71
N PRO A 64 -20.97 1.05 -5.60
CA PRO A 64 -20.34 2.16 -4.88
C PRO A 64 -18.97 1.79 -4.32
N SER A 65 -18.82 0.57 -3.78
CA SER A 65 -17.55 0.06 -3.26
C SER A 65 -16.48 0.00 -4.36
N LEU A 66 -16.86 -0.40 -5.58
CA LEU A 66 -15.95 -0.44 -6.73
C LEU A 66 -15.54 0.96 -7.21
N ALA A 67 -16.48 1.92 -7.22
CA ALA A 67 -16.18 3.31 -7.54
C ALA A 67 -15.19 3.92 -6.53
N ILE A 68 -15.41 3.68 -5.24
CA ILE A 68 -14.51 4.12 -4.16
C ILE A 68 -13.14 3.45 -4.29
N LEU A 69 -13.10 2.14 -4.59
CA LEU A 69 -11.85 1.41 -4.78
C LEU A 69 -10.97 2.03 -5.86
N ILE A 70 -11.55 2.48 -6.99
CA ILE A 70 -10.80 3.17 -8.06
C ILE A 70 -10.13 4.45 -7.52
N VAL A 71 -10.84 5.24 -6.70
CA VAL A 71 -10.30 6.46 -6.08
C VAL A 71 -9.14 6.11 -5.14
N PHE A 72 -9.28 5.07 -4.31
CA PHE A 72 -8.24 4.66 -3.36
C PHE A 72 -7.01 4.08 -4.06
N ILE A 73 -7.20 3.28 -5.13
CA ILE A 73 -6.12 2.81 -6.00
C ILE A 73 -5.42 4.01 -6.64
N TYR A 74 -6.17 4.99 -7.14
CA TYR A 74 -5.60 6.21 -7.73
C TYR A 74 -4.75 6.98 -6.71
N ILE A 75 -5.26 7.23 -5.50
CA ILE A 75 -4.50 7.93 -4.44
C ILE A 75 -3.24 7.14 -4.08
N THR A 76 -3.36 5.83 -3.88
CA THR A 76 -2.23 4.94 -3.57
C THR A 76 -1.16 5.04 -4.67
N MET A 77 -1.54 4.83 -5.92
CA MET A 77 -0.59 4.74 -7.03
C MET A 77 0.01 6.09 -7.40
N PHE A 78 -0.81 7.14 -7.45
CA PHE A 78 -0.42 8.43 -8.01
C PHE A 78 -0.06 9.51 -6.96
N LYS A 79 -0.62 9.47 -5.75
CA LYS A 79 -0.23 10.42 -4.69
C LYS A 79 0.85 9.88 -3.78
N ILE A 80 0.65 8.68 -3.23
CA ILE A 80 1.59 8.09 -2.25
C ILE A 80 2.86 7.60 -2.95
N PHE A 81 2.71 6.81 -4.03
CA PHE A 81 3.86 6.19 -4.69
C PHE A 81 4.46 7.00 -5.87
N THR A 82 3.82 8.04 -6.39
CA THR A 82 4.31 8.74 -7.61
C THR A 82 4.82 10.16 -7.39
N GLY A 83 4.28 10.94 -6.42
CA GLY A 83 4.56 12.37 -6.32
C GLY A 83 5.97 12.73 -5.84
N ASP A 84 6.34 12.25 -4.65
CA ASP A 84 7.53 12.74 -3.95
C ASP A 84 8.51 11.64 -3.55
N MET A 85 8.02 10.48 -3.10
CA MET A 85 8.86 9.48 -2.44
C MET A 85 9.86 8.81 -3.41
N ILE A 86 9.38 8.25 -4.53
CA ILE A 86 10.24 7.58 -5.52
C ILE A 86 11.13 8.59 -6.27
N ASN A 87 10.64 9.80 -6.55
CA ASN A 87 11.41 10.81 -7.28
C ASN A 87 12.51 11.45 -6.40
N ARG A 88 12.27 11.66 -5.10
CA ARG A 88 13.29 12.10 -4.13
C ARG A 88 14.31 11.00 -3.89
N MET A 89 13.84 9.77 -3.68
CA MET A 89 14.66 8.55 -3.57
C MET A 89 15.56 8.34 -4.79
N THR A 90 15.04 8.47 -6.01
CA THR A 90 15.85 8.31 -7.24
C THR A 90 16.86 9.46 -7.37
N ARG A 91 16.53 10.68 -6.94
CA ARG A 91 17.49 11.79 -6.94
C ARG A 91 18.63 11.55 -5.96
N VAL A 92 18.35 11.08 -4.75
CA VAL A 92 19.39 10.77 -3.76
C VAL A 92 20.23 9.56 -4.20
N LEU A 93 19.60 8.46 -4.65
CA LEU A 93 20.31 7.27 -5.14
C LEU A 93 21.07 7.49 -6.46
N LYS A 94 20.64 8.42 -7.31
CA LYS A 94 21.41 8.84 -8.52
C LYS A 94 22.70 9.55 -8.15
N THR A 95 22.70 10.34 -7.08
CA THR A 95 23.92 10.93 -6.53
C THR A 95 24.92 9.83 -6.13
N PHE A 96 24.42 8.66 -5.72
CA PHE A 96 25.19 7.45 -5.41
C PHE A 96 25.34 6.44 -6.57
N ARG A 97 25.20 6.88 -7.84
CA ARG A 97 25.66 6.15 -9.04
C ARG A 97 24.90 4.89 -9.47
N ILE A 98 23.59 4.79 -9.21
CA ILE A 98 22.76 3.70 -9.80
C ILE A 98 22.02 4.21 -11.05
N HIS A 99 22.33 3.60 -12.20
CA HIS A 99 21.82 3.89 -13.54
C HIS A 99 20.27 3.81 -13.60
N ASP A 100 19.63 4.75 -14.31
CA ASP A 100 18.17 4.97 -14.24
C ASP A 100 17.46 4.67 -15.56
N THR A 101 16.69 3.59 -15.60
CA THR A 101 15.78 3.25 -16.71
C THR A 101 14.40 3.92 -16.51
N ARG A 102 14.31 5.22 -16.84
CA ARG A 102 13.06 6.01 -16.69
C ARG A 102 11.84 5.44 -17.45
N ALA A 103 12.05 4.76 -18.58
CA ALA A 103 10.97 4.17 -19.39
C ALA A 103 10.33 2.93 -18.74
N SER A 104 11.11 2.10 -18.05
CA SER A 104 10.64 0.87 -17.35
C SER A 104 9.69 1.18 -16.19
N ARG A 105 9.91 2.31 -15.49
CA ARG A 105 9.13 2.68 -14.30
C ARG A 105 7.73 3.21 -14.60
N ARG A 106 7.51 3.91 -15.72
CA ARG A 106 6.16 4.39 -16.09
C ARG A 106 5.29 3.25 -16.62
N SER A 107 5.89 2.34 -17.40
CA SER A 107 5.23 1.14 -17.91
C SER A 107 4.80 0.21 -16.77
N SER A 108 5.67 -0.09 -15.80
CA SER A 108 5.29 -0.95 -14.66
C SER A 108 4.18 -0.35 -13.79
N ARG A 109 4.12 0.98 -13.64
CA ARG A 109 3.06 1.65 -12.85
C ARG A 109 1.68 1.52 -13.48
N ILE A 110 1.59 1.79 -14.78
CA ILE A 110 0.35 1.61 -15.53
C ILE A 110 -0.05 0.14 -15.50
N PHE A 111 0.91 -0.78 -15.65
CA PHE A 111 0.67 -2.21 -15.55
C PHE A 111 0.05 -2.60 -14.19
N TYR A 112 0.62 -2.16 -13.05
CA TYR A 112 0.05 -2.46 -11.73
C TYR A 112 -1.32 -1.80 -11.49
N PHE A 113 -1.53 -0.59 -12.01
CA PHE A 113 -2.81 0.10 -11.91
C PHE A 113 -3.90 -0.65 -12.70
N VAL A 114 -3.60 -1.01 -13.95
CA VAL A 114 -4.50 -1.78 -14.81
C VAL A 114 -4.75 -3.16 -14.20
N LEU A 115 -3.72 -3.83 -13.68
CA LEU A 115 -3.86 -5.13 -13.03
C LEU A 115 -4.75 -5.07 -11.79
N ALA A 116 -4.60 -4.02 -10.95
CA ALA A 116 -5.45 -3.83 -9.79
C ALA A 116 -6.92 -3.58 -10.18
N ILE A 117 -7.18 -2.77 -11.22
CA ILE A 117 -8.54 -2.53 -11.74
C ILE A 117 -9.12 -3.82 -12.31
N LEU A 118 -8.38 -4.54 -13.15
CA LEU A 118 -8.83 -5.79 -13.77
C LEU A 118 -9.13 -6.85 -12.71
N ALA A 119 -8.26 -7.00 -11.69
CA ALA A 119 -8.51 -7.92 -10.59
C ALA A 119 -9.74 -7.50 -9.77
N SER A 120 -9.96 -6.20 -9.56
CA SER A 120 -11.15 -5.67 -8.87
C SER A 120 -12.44 -5.93 -9.65
N LEU A 121 -12.41 -5.74 -10.97
CA LEU A 121 -13.53 -6.07 -11.85
C LEU A 121 -13.79 -7.58 -11.87
N PHE A 122 -12.74 -8.39 -11.85
CA PHE A 122 -12.86 -9.84 -11.80
C PHE A 122 -13.45 -10.33 -10.46
N ILE A 123 -13.07 -9.71 -9.33
CA ILE A 123 -13.71 -9.95 -8.03
C ILE A 123 -15.20 -9.58 -8.10
N TYR A 124 -15.54 -8.41 -8.65
CA TYR A 124 -16.92 -7.96 -8.80
C TYR A 124 -17.77 -8.96 -9.60
N VAL A 125 -17.28 -9.37 -10.77
CA VAL A 125 -17.95 -10.35 -11.63
C VAL A 125 -18.14 -11.68 -10.90
N SER A 126 -17.12 -12.14 -10.16
CA SER A 126 -17.17 -13.40 -9.40
C SER A 126 -18.21 -13.37 -8.27
N ILE A 127 -18.36 -12.24 -7.58
CA ILE A 127 -19.36 -12.08 -6.52
C ILE A 127 -20.76 -12.04 -7.14
N VAL A 128 -20.94 -11.30 -8.24
CA VAL A 128 -22.22 -11.21 -8.94
C VAL A 128 -22.64 -12.56 -9.53
N SER A 129 -21.69 -13.36 -10.04
CA SER A 129 -21.98 -14.69 -10.58
C SER A 129 -22.23 -15.75 -9.51
N GLY A 130 -21.91 -15.48 -8.24
CA GLY A 130 -22.03 -16.44 -7.13
C GLY A 130 -20.99 -17.57 -7.13
N GLU A 131 -19.99 -17.50 -8.01
CA GLU A 131 -19.00 -18.55 -8.20
C GLU A 131 -17.82 -18.38 -7.24
N GLN A 132 -17.84 -19.10 -6.11
CA GLN A 132 -16.82 -18.97 -5.07
C GLN A 132 -15.40 -19.28 -5.57
N GLN A 133 -15.24 -20.21 -6.51
CA GLN A 133 -13.92 -20.55 -7.07
C GLN A 133 -13.30 -19.35 -7.81
N LEU A 134 -14.11 -18.64 -8.59
CA LEU A 134 -13.67 -17.44 -9.30
C LEU A 134 -13.29 -16.33 -8.33
N TYR A 135 -14.01 -16.19 -7.21
CA TYR A 135 -13.67 -15.23 -6.16
C TYR A 135 -12.26 -15.47 -5.60
N TYR A 136 -11.90 -16.71 -5.24
CA TYR A 136 -10.58 -17.00 -4.67
C TYR A 136 -9.45 -16.74 -5.66
N ILE A 137 -9.65 -17.10 -6.94
CA ILE A 137 -8.70 -16.80 -8.01
C ILE A 137 -8.54 -15.29 -8.17
N ALA A 138 -9.66 -14.55 -8.21
CA ALA A 138 -9.68 -13.11 -8.37
C ALA A 138 -8.97 -12.38 -7.22
N MET A 139 -9.28 -12.78 -5.97
CA MET A 139 -8.63 -12.24 -4.77
C MET A 139 -7.14 -12.56 -4.73
N SER A 140 -6.74 -13.76 -5.16
CA SER A 140 -5.31 -14.13 -5.22
C SER A 140 -4.56 -13.27 -6.24
N ILE A 141 -5.15 -13.04 -7.42
CA ILE A 141 -4.60 -12.15 -8.46
C ILE A 141 -4.58 -10.69 -8.00
N TYR A 142 -5.53 -10.26 -7.18
CA TYR A 142 -5.56 -8.92 -6.59
C TYR A 142 -4.49 -8.72 -5.51
N VAL A 143 -4.36 -9.67 -4.58
CA VAL A 143 -3.45 -9.58 -3.43
C VAL A 143 -1.98 -9.77 -3.83
N ALA A 144 -1.67 -10.72 -4.73
CA ALA A 144 -0.29 -11.08 -5.05
C ALA A 144 0.56 -9.89 -5.56
N PRO A 145 0.10 -9.04 -6.50
CA PRO A 145 0.86 -7.87 -6.96
C PRO A 145 1.10 -6.83 -5.86
N ILE A 146 0.12 -6.64 -4.96
CA ILE A 146 0.23 -5.70 -3.84
C ILE A 146 1.30 -6.19 -2.87
N ILE A 147 1.30 -7.48 -2.54
CA ILE A 147 2.29 -8.10 -1.67
C ILE A 147 3.68 -8.08 -2.29
N VAL A 148 3.82 -8.47 -3.56
CA VAL A 148 5.11 -8.42 -4.26
C VAL A 148 5.66 -7.01 -4.25
N ARG A 149 4.81 -6.00 -4.42
CA ARG A 149 5.23 -4.61 -4.36
C ARG A 149 5.60 -4.16 -2.95
N HIS A 150 4.81 -4.51 -1.94
CA HIS A 150 5.13 -4.26 -0.53
C HIS A 150 6.46 -4.88 -0.14
N TYR A 151 6.64 -6.16 -0.48
CA TYR A 151 7.87 -6.89 -0.27
C TYR A 151 9.06 -6.20 -0.95
N ARG A 152 8.91 -5.77 -2.21
CA ARG A 152 9.97 -5.03 -2.89
C ARG A 152 10.27 -3.69 -2.20
N ILE A 153 9.28 -2.95 -1.73
CA ILE A 153 9.51 -1.69 -1.01
C ILE A 153 10.32 -1.93 0.28
N LEU A 154 9.98 -2.98 1.03
CA LEU A 154 10.58 -3.24 2.34
C LEU A 154 11.91 -4.00 2.28
N TYR A 155 12.09 -4.89 1.30
CA TYR A 155 13.20 -5.86 1.27
C TYR A 155 14.14 -5.73 0.06
N SER A 156 13.83 -4.89 -0.95
CA SER A 156 14.73 -4.72 -2.09
C SER A 156 15.99 -3.95 -1.73
N SER A 157 17.10 -4.27 -2.41
CA SER A 157 18.38 -3.57 -2.27
C SER A 157 18.44 -2.38 -3.24
N PRO A 158 18.91 -1.19 -2.81
CA PRO A 158 19.34 -0.85 -1.45
C PRO A 158 18.16 -0.71 -0.47
N ARG A 159 18.31 -1.29 0.74
CA ARG A 159 17.29 -1.20 1.79
C ARG A 159 17.34 0.18 2.42
N ILE A 160 16.34 1.01 2.12
CA ILE A 160 16.22 2.37 2.68
C ILE A 160 15.57 2.33 4.06
N ILE A 161 14.75 1.31 4.33
CA ILE A 161 14.03 1.15 5.58
C ILE A 161 14.12 -0.31 6.01
N GLU A 162 14.30 -0.53 7.29
CA GLU A 162 14.19 -1.87 7.86
C GLU A 162 12.71 -2.27 7.99
N PRO A 163 12.29 -3.44 7.48
CA PRO A 163 10.95 -3.94 7.74
C PRO A 163 10.73 -4.15 9.24
N LYS A 164 9.58 -3.70 9.76
CA LYS A 164 9.20 -3.89 11.16
C LYS A 164 8.11 -4.95 11.30
N HIS A 165 7.86 -5.39 12.54
CA HIS A 165 6.84 -6.41 12.82
C HIS A 165 5.45 -5.97 12.35
N TYR A 166 5.09 -4.70 12.50
CA TYR A 166 3.79 -4.18 12.07
C TYR A 166 3.62 -4.17 10.54
N ASP A 167 4.70 -3.99 9.77
CA ASP A 167 4.68 -4.11 8.31
C ASP A 167 4.38 -5.55 7.88
N ILE A 168 5.00 -6.51 8.57
CA ILE A 168 4.79 -7.95 8.34
C ILE A 168 3.36 -8.35 8.70
N ILE A 169 2.84 -7.88 9.84
CA ILE A 169 1.46 -8.14 10.27
C ILE A 169 0.47 -7.63 9.21
N ALA A 170 0.65 -6.41 8.70
CA ALA A 170 -0.20 -5.86 7.65
C ALA A 170 -0.17 -6.70 6.35
N MET A 171 1.01 -7.19 5.95
CA MET A 171 1.14 -8.10 4.80
C MET A 171 0.44 -9.44 5.04
N VAL A 172 0.61 -10.04 6.21
CA VAL A 172 -0.02 -11.32 6.55
C VAL A 172 -1.54 -11.19 6.55
N THR A 173 -2.10 -10.15 7.17
CA THR A 173 -3.56 -9.97 7.18
C THR A 173 -4.12 -9.66 5.80
N LEU A 174 -3.34 -9.03 4.91
CA LEU A 174 -3.72 -8.86 3.50
C LEU A 174 -3.81 -10.20 2.77
N VAL A 175 -2.89 -11.15 3.01
CA VAL A 175 -3.02 -12.53 2.48
C VAL A 175 -4.28 -13.18 3.03
N SER A 176 -4.53 -13.03 4.32
CA SER A 176 -5.68 -13.65 4.97
C SER A 176 -7.02 -13.20 4.39
N LEU A 177 -7.10 -12.00 3.79
CA LEU A 177 -8.34 -11.53 3.15
C LEU A 177 -8.84 -12.43 2.02
N VAL A 178 -7.98 -13.24 1.39
CA VAL A 178 -8.41 -14.23 0.38
C VAL A 178 -9.42 -15.22 0.99
N PHE A 179 -9.31 -15.50 2.28
CA PHE A 179 -10.18 -16.43 3.02
C PHE A 179 -11.31 -15.73 3.78
N ALA A 180 -11.47 -14.42 3.63
CA ALA A 180 -12.46 -13.64 4.37
C ALA A 180 -13.93 -14.08 4.15
N PRO A 181 -14.34 -14.63 2.99
CA PRO A 181 -15.70 -15.18 2.84
C PRO A 181 -15.99 -16.38 3.73
N LEU A 182 -14.96 -17.16 4.10
CA LEU A 182 -15.09 -18.31 4.99
C LEU A 182 -15.11 -17.88 6.46
N ILE A 183 -14.35 -16.83 6.77
CA ILE A 183 -14.08 -16.39 8.13
C ILE A 183 -14.24 -14.86 8.16
N SER A 184 -15.45 -14.40 8.40
CA SER A 184 -15.79 -12.97 8.40
C SER A 184 -14.98 -12.15 9.42
N ILE A 185 -14.51 -12.77 10.51
CA ILE A 185 -13.66 -12.10 11.51
C ILE A 185 -12.34 -11.58 10.90
N LEU A 186 -11.87 -12.17 9.79
CA LEU A 186 -10.66 -11.72 9.10
C LEU A 186 -10.76 -10.30 8.56
N TYR A 187 -11.96 -9.79 8.25
CA TYR A 187 -12.15 -8.39 7.87
C TYR A 187 -11.78 -7.44 9.02
N TYR A 188 -12.20 -7.76 10.25
CA TYR A 188 -11.87 -6.95 11.42
C TYR A 188 -10.39 -7.04 11.78
N VAL A 189 -9.81 -8.25 11.71
CA VAL A 189 -8.38 -8.48 11.93
C VAL A 189 -7.55 -7.66 10.93
N PHE A 190 -7.95 -7.62 9.66
CA PHE A 190 -7.32 -6.79 8.65
C PHE A 190 -7.38 -5.30 9.02
N VAL A 191 -8.57 -4.77 9.32
CA VAL A 191 -8.75 -3.36 9.66
C VAL A 191 -7.91 -2.96 10.87
N ILE A 192 -7.94 -3.74 11.95
CA ILE A 192 -7.17 -3.49 13.17
C ILE A 192 -5.66 -3.51 12.88
N ALA A 193 -5.18 -4.53 12.18
CA ALA A 193 -3.77 -4.67 11.82
C ALA A 193 -3.27 -3.48 10.98
N TRP A 194 -4.08 -3.01 10.04
CA TRP A 194 -3.70 -1.91 9.15
C TRP A 194 -3.72 -0.55 9.86
N PHE A 195 -4.68 -0.30 10.75
CA PHE A 195 -4.62 0.88 11.61
C PHE A 195 -3.46 0.83 12.60
N TYR A 196 -3.18 -0.34 13.18
CA TYR A 196 -2.00 -0.54 14.04
C TYR A 196 -0.70 -0.23 13.30
N ALA A 197 -0.51 -0.78 12.10
CA ALA A 197 0.65 -0.50 11.26
C ALA A 197 0.74 0.98 10.86
N SER A 198 -0.41 1.62 10.59
CA SER A 198 -0.48 3.04 10.32
C SER A 198 0.04 3.88 11.49
N ILE A 199 -0.50 3.64 12.69
CA ILE A 199 -0.15 4.38 13.92
C ILE A 199 1.32 4.18 14.25
N MET A 200 1.81 2.94 14.27
CA MET A 200 3.21 2.64 14.58
C MET A 200 4.16 3.30 13.58
N SER A 201 3.84 3.22 12.28
CA SER A 201 4.65 3.84 11.24
C SER A 201 4.66 5.38 11.33
N LEU A 202 3.60 6.02 11.83
CA LEU A 202 3.56 7.46 12.06
C LEU A 202 4.26 7.88 13.36
N LEU A 203 4.17 7.06 14.41
CA LEU A 203 4.89 7.29 15.67
C LEU A 203 6.42 7.27 15.45
N GLU A 204 6.93 6.37 14.61
CA GLU A 204 8.35 6.38 14.25
C GLU A 204 8.79 7.69 13.59
N VAL A 205 7.91 8.40 12.90
CA VAL A 205 8.24 9.72 12.32
C VAL A 205 8.40 10.76 13.43
N ILE A 206 7.53 10.72 14.44
CA ILE A 206 7.53 11.66 15.56
C ILE A 206 8.71 11.41 16.50
N GLU A 207 9.04 10.14 16.78
CA GLU A 207 10.17 9.77 17.64
C GLU A 207 11.53 10.08 16.98
N ASN A 208 11.57 10.09 15.64
CA ASN A 208 12.76 10.42 14.86
C ASN A 208 12.79 11.88 14.37
N GLU A 209 11.91 12.76 14.82
CA GLU A 209 12.06 14.21 14.62
C GLU A 209 12.95 14.78 15.73
#